data_AF-A0A932GQB2-F1
#
_entry.id   AF-A0A932GQB2-F1
#
_cell.length_a   1.000
_cell.length_b   1.000
_cell.length_c   1.000
_cell.angle_alpha   90.00
_cell.angle_beta   90.00
_cell.angle_gamma   90.00
#
_symmetry.space_group_name_H-M   'P 1'
#
loop_
_entity.id
_entity.type
_entity.pdbx_description
1 polymer ?
#
loop_
_entity_poly.entity_id
_entity_poly.type
_entity_poly.pdbx_seq_one_letter_code
_entity_poly.pdbx_strand_id
1 'polypeptide(L)'
;MPNFSFENFVREEGKNRTEGHRFRYQWANTGTQPIVAFEVVTLLYDPFDEPLPGFRRTVGGHNRGDFSPLVPGESSQDVVTGPGHSHIYTAISYVRTVRLSDGRIWRVNESVLARELLRRVPNLEKLGPLVPEKIQEGAIKN
;
A
#
# COMPACT_ATOMS: atom_id res chain seq x y z
N MET A 1 -9.63 13.86 3.88
CA MET A 1 -8.76 13.52 2.72
C MET A 1 -8.24 12.12 2.94
N PRO A 2 -8.16 11.26 1.92
CA PRO A 2 -7.49 9.97 2.06
C PRO A 2 -6.04 10.21 2.50
N ASN A 3 -5.60 9.50 3.52
CA ASN A 3 -4.30 9.65 4.12
C ASN A 3 -3.58 8.31 4.18
N PHE A 4 -2.26 8.34 4.00
CA PHE A 4 -1.38 7.20 4.18
C PHE A 4 -0.30 7.60 5.17
N SER A 5 0.00 6.71 6.12
CA SER A 5 1.09 6.90 7.07
C SER A 5 1.73 5.56 7.41
N PHE A 6 3.00 5.60 7.79
CA PHE A 6 3.69 4.44 8.33
C PHE A 6 4.48 4.81 9.60
N GLU A 7 4.74 3.81 10.43
CA GLU A 7 5.60 3.92 11.60
C GLU A 7 6.54 2.71 11.68
N ASN A 8 7.82 2.99 11.91
CA ASN A 8 8.79 1.97 12.33
C ASN A 8 8.55 1.70 13.82
N PHE A 9 8.54 0.44 14.25
CA PHE A 9 8.41 0.07 15.66
C PHE A 9 9.37 -1.03 16.08
N VAL A 10 9.66 -1.06 17.38
CA VAL A 10 10.36 -2.15 18.05
C VAL A 10 9.43 -2.71 19.11
N ARG A 11 9.19 -4.03 19.08
CA ARG A 11 8.44 -4.76 20.10
C ARG A 11 9.40 -5.67 20.85
N GLU A 12 9.42 -5.54 22.17
CA GLU A 12 10.20 -6.40 23.05
C GLU A 12 9.26 -7.37 23.78
N GLU A 13 9.49 -8.67 23.61
CA GLU A 13 8.80 -9.74 24.34
C GLU A 13 9.83 -10.63 25.05
N GLY A 14 10.05 -10.37 26.34
CA GLY A 14 11.09 -11.03 27.12
C GLY A 14 12.48 -10.67 26.60
N LYS A 15 13.24 -11.66 26.10
CA LYS A 15 14.55 -11.45 25.46
C LYS A 15 14.48 -11.28 23.94
N ASN A 16 13.30 -11.41 23.34
CA ASN A 16 13.14 -11.32 21.90
C ASN A 16 12.78 -9.88 21.51
N ARG A 17 13.61 -9.28 20.65
CA ARG A 17 13.34 -7.99 20.02
C ARG A 17 12.87 -8.23 18.59
N THR A 18 11.67 -7.77 18.27
CA THR A 18 11.12 -7.81 16.93
C THR A 18 10.98 -6.39 16.40
N GLU A 19 11.65 -6.10 15.29
CA GLU A 19 11.49 -4.84 14.56
C GLU A 19 10.46 -5.02 13.47
N GLY A 20 9.64 -4.01 13.24
CA GLY A 20 8.60 -4.07 12.22
C GLY A 20 8.06 -2.70 11.86
N HIS A 21 7.10 -2.71 10.94
CA HIS A 21 6.48 -1.49 10.43
C HIS A 21 5.00 -1.64 10.40
N ARG A 22 4.30 -0.58 10.79
CA ARG A 22 2.85 -0.51 10.69
C ARG A 22 2.48 0.55 9.67
N PHE A 23 1.70 0.14 8.68
CA PHE A 23 1.16 0.99 7.63
C PHE A 23 -0.32 1.19 7.88
N ARG A 24 -0.77 2.45 7.85
CA ARG A 24 -2.18 2.82 7.96
C ARG A 24 -2.59 3.45 6.63
N TYR A 25 -3.61 2.88 6.03
CA TYR A 25 -4.14 3.29 4.75
C TYR A 25 -5.53 3.86 4.94
N GLN A 26 -5.85 4.92 4.21
CA GLN A 26 -7.21 5.39 4.01
C GLN A 26 -7.42 5.62 2.51
N TRP A 27 -8.55 5.18 1.99
CA TRP A 27 -8.92 5.31 0.59
C TRP A 27 -10.37 5.76 0.46
N ALA A 28 -10.70 6.34 -0.68
CA ALA A 28 -12.04 6.74 -1.04
C ALA A 28 -12.35 6.29 -2.47
N ASN A 29 -13.59 5.85 -2.71
CA ASN A 29 -14.06 5.59 -4.06
C ASN A 29 -14.47 6.93 -4.71
N THR A 30 -13.58 7.49 -5.51
CA THR A 30 -13.84 8.72 -6.29
C THR A 30 -14.47 8.44 -7.66
N GLY A 31 -14.78 7.18 -7.97
CA GLY A 31 -15.42 6.77 -9.21
C GLY A 31 -16.94 6.86 -9.16
N THR A 32 -17.58 6.38 -10.22
CA THR A 32 -19.04 6.33 -10.34
C THR A 32 -19.62 4.92 -10.14
N GLN A 33 -18.77 3.93 -9.88
CA GLN A 33 -19.18 2.53 -9.71
C GLN A 33 -18.66 1.95 -8.41
N PRO A 34 -19.40 1.03 -7.76
CA PRO A 34 -18.90 0.28 -6.63
C PRO A 34 -17.61 -0.50 -6.96
N ILE A 35 -16.67 -0.47 -6.02
CA ILE A 35 -15.40 -1.19 -6.10
C ILE A 35 -15.55 -2.50 -5.33
N VAL A 36 -15.35 -3.63 -6.01
CA VAL A 36 -15.45 -4.97 -5.41
C VAL A 36 -14.11 -5.44 -4.86
N ALA A 37 -13.01 -5.04 -5.49
CA ALA A 37 -11.67 -5.31 -4.99
C ALA A 37 -10.67 -4.33 -5.62
N PHE A 38 -9.54 -4.12 -4.96
CA PHE A 38 -8.43 -3.36 -5.53
C PHE A 38 -7.09 -3.85 -4.98
N GLU A 39 -6.01 -3.53 -5.69
CA GLU A 39 -4.65 -3.84 -5.26
C GLU A 39 -3.95 -2.55 -4.84
N VAL A 40 -3.43 -2.55 -3.61
CA VAL A 40 -2.55 -1.49 -3.08
C VAL A 40 -1.11 -1.96 -3.18
N VAL A 41 -0.25 -1.10 -3.69
CA VAL A 41 1.20 -1.28 -3.73
C VAL A 41 1.83 -0.28 -2.77
N THR A 42 2.85 -0.73 -2.03
CA THR A 42 3.68 0.10 -1.17
C THR A 42 5.14 -0.06 -1.57
N LEU A 43 5.74 1.04 -2.00
CA LEU A 43 7.16 1.19 -2.29
C LEU A 43 7.86 1.74 -1.06
N LEU A 44 9.06 1.25 -0.79
CA LEU A 44 9.83 1.54 0.41
C LEU A 44 11.23 2.02 0.01
N TYR A 45 11.77 2.97 0.76
CA TYR A 45 13.11 3.51 0.54
C TYR A 45 13.83 3.68 1.89
N ASP A 46 15.13 3.46 1.86
CA ASP A 46 16.02 3.66 3.01
C ASP A 46 16.35 5.16 3.20
N PRO A 47 17.12 5.54 4.25
CA PRO A 47 17.51 6.93 4.49
C PRO A 47 18.41 7.57 3.41
N PHE A 48 18.88 6.78 2.45
CA PHE A 48 19.73 7.21 1.33
C PHE A 48 18.97 7.16 0.00
N ASP A 49 17.63 7.07 0.05
CA ASP A 49 16.73 7.03 -1.10
C ASP A 49 16.91 5.79 -2.00
N GLU A 50 17.57 4.74 -1.51
CA GLU A 50 17.71 3.48 -2.24
C GLU A 50 16.42 2.63 -2.08
N PRO A 51 15.92 2.02 -3.17
CA PRO A 51 14.70 1.25 -3.13
C PRO A 51 14.88 -0.03 -2.32
N LEU A 52 14.02 -0.21 -1.32
CA LEU A 52 13.89 -1.44 -0.54
C LEU A 52 12.81 -2.35 -1.14
N PRO A 53 12.81 -3.66 -0.82
CA PRO A 53 11.73 -4.54 -1.24
C PRO A 53 10.37 -4.05 -0.75
N GLY A 54 9.56 -3.54 -1.67
CA GLY A 54 8.19 -3.15 -1.43
C GLY A 54 7.25 -4.34 -1.34
N PHE A 55 5.95 -4.07 -1.30
CA PHE A 55 4.94 -5.12 -1.32
C PHE A 55 3.63 -4.68 -1.95
N ARG A 56 2.83 -5.67 -2.33
CA ARG A 56 1.46 -5.45 -2.80
C ARG A 56 0.46 -6.35 -2.11
N ARG A 57 -0.76 -5.85 -1.95
CA ARG A 57 -1.88 -6.50 -1.26
C ARG A 57 -3.18 -6.31 -2.03
N THR A 58 -4.03 -7.34 -2.02
CA THR A 58 -5.41 -7.26 -2.48
C THR A 58 -6.33 -6.87 -1.32
N VAL A 59 -7.23 -5.93 -1.54
CA VAL A 59 -8.30 -5.54 -0.61
C VAL A 59 -9.63 -5.85 -1.28
N GLY A 60 -10.53 -6.57 -0.61
CA GLY A 60 -11.88 -6.78 -1.09
C GLY A 60 -12.77 -5.63 -0.61
N GLY A 61 -13.30 -4.83 -1.53
CA GLY A 61 -14.29 -3.81 -1.22
C GLY A 61 -13.84 -2.78 -0.18
N HIS A 62 -14.37 -2.86 1.04
CA HIS A 62 -14.09 -1.91 2.10
C HIS A 62 -12.68 -2.04 2.68
N ASN A 63 -12.29 -3.22 3.18
CA ASN A 63 -10.99 -3.46 3.81
C ASN A 63 -10.73 -4.98 3.92
N ARG A 64 -9.64 -5.38 4.60
CA ARG A 64 -9.28 -6.82 4.76
C ARG A 64 -10.28 -7.65 5.57
N GLY A 65 -11.15 -7.03 6.36
CA GLY A 65 -12.15 -7.70 7.20
C GLY A 65 -13.59 -7.50 6.73
N ASP A 66 -13.81 -6.62 5.75
CA ASP A 66 -15.11 -6.35 5.16
C ASP A 66 -14.99 -6.36 3.64
N PHE A 67 -15.50 -7.44 3.04
CA PHE A 67 -15.46 -7.68 1.60
C PHE A 67 -16.62 -7.07 0.83
N SER A 68 -17.53 -6.34 1.50
CA SER A 68 -18.64 -5.67 0.83
C SER A 68 -18.12 -4.57 -0.12
N PRO A 69 -18.73 -4.37 -1.29
CA PRO A 69 -18.24 -3.37 -2.24
C PRO A 69 -18.20 -1.96 -1.65
N LEU A 70 -17.12 -1.23 -1.91
CA LEU A 70 -16.97 0.17 -1.52
C LEU A 70 -17.75 1.05 -2.51
N VAL A 71 -18.83 1.69 -2.08
CA VAL A 71 -19.73 2.42 -2.98
C VAL A 71 -19.15 3.80 -3.38
N PRO A 72 -19.63 4.43 -4.47
CA PRO A 72 -19.18 5.76 -4.86
C PRO A 72 -19.30 6.79 -3.74
N GLY A 73 -18.25 7.59 -3.52
CA GLY A 73 -18.18 8.61 -2.47
C GLY A 73 -17.80 8.08 -1.09
N GLU A 74 -17.81 6.76 -0.89
CA GLU A 74 -17.47 6.15 0.39
C GLU A 74 -15.95 6.11 0.62
N SER A 75 -15.56 6.13 1.89
CA SER A 75 -14.17 6.01 2.32
C SER A 75 -14.02 4.87 3.33
N SER A 76 -12.87 4.21 3.31
CA SER A 76 -12.53 3.14 4.26
C SER A 76 -11.04 3.18 4.56
N GLN A 77 -10.60 2.33 5.49
CA GLN A 77 -9.24 2.28 5.99
C GLN A 77 -8.81 0.86 6.33
N ASP A 78 -7.50 0.64 6.35
CA ASP A 78 -6.90 -0.62 6.80
C ASP A 78 -5.55 -0.37 7.48
N VAL A 79 -5.13 -1.32 8.31
CA VAL A 79 -3.85 -1.28 9.03
C VAL A 79 -3.11 -2.59 8.80
N VAL A 80 -1.85 -2.49 8.41
CA VAL A 80 -1.03 -3.65 8.01
C VAL A 80 0.32 -3.59 8.68
N THR A 81 0.78 -4.73 9.19
CA THR A 81 2.18 -4.92 9.55
C THR A 81 2.94 -5.40 8.31
N GLY A 82 3.95 -4.65 7.86
CA GLY A 82 4.77 -5.03 6.69
C GLY A 82 6.02 -5.83 7.07
N PRO A 83 6.74 -6.36 6.06
CA PRO A 83 7.92 -7.20 6.27
C PRO A 83 9.12 -6.42 6.86
N GLY A 84 9.98 -7.14 7.57
CA GLY A 84 11.02 -6.65 8.48
C GLY A 84 12.25 -5.99 7.87
N HIS A 85 12.09 -4.91 7.12
CA HIS A 85 13.22 -4.06 6.71
C HIS A 85 13.57 -3.06 7.81
N SER A 86 14.71 -3.14 8.47
CA SER A 86 15.09 -2.07 9.39
C SER A 86 15.28 -0.74 8.62
N HIS A 87 14.77 0.37 9.18
CA HIS A 87 14.98 1.76 8.71
C HIS A 87 14.25 2.18 7.41
N ILE A 88 12.92 2.03 7.36
CA ILE A 88 12.14 2.70 6.29
C ILE A 88 12.14 4.20 6.58
N TYR A 89 12.64 4.99 5.61
CA TYR A 89 12.66 6.44 5.71
C TYR A 89 11.54 7.09 4.88
N THR A 90 11.33 6.58 3.68
CA THR A 90 10.24 7.01 2.80
C THR A 90 9.38 5.81 2.42
N ALA A 91 8.06 5.98 2.46
CA ALA A 91 7.12 5.02 1.93
C ALA A 91 6.10 5.72 1.03
N ILE A 92 5.78 5.08 -0.09
CA ILE A 92 4.81 5.58 -1.06
C ILE A 92 3.81 4.47 -1.32
N SER A 93 2.52 4.77 -1.20
CA SER A 93 1.46 3.82 -1.54
C SER A 93 0.54 4.34 -2.63
N TYR A 94 0.10 3.43 -3.49
CA TYR A 94 -0.82 3.74 -4.57
C TYR A 94 -1.69 2.54 -4.95
N VAL A 95 -2.81 2.79 -5.64
CA VAL A 95 -3.71 1.75 -6.15
C VAL A 95 -3.27 1.35 -7.57
N ARG A 96 -2.96 0.07 -7.77
CA ARG A 96 -2.48 -0.47 -9.05
C ARG A 96 -3.61 -0.97 -9.94
N THR A 97 -4.62 -1.60 -9.36
CA THR A 97 -5.71 -2.24 -10.09
C THR A 97 -6.99 -2.16 -9.28
N VAL A 98 -8.12 -1.99 -9.96
CA VAL A 98 -9.45 -1.93 -9.35
C VAL A 98 -10.41 -2.80 -10.14
N ARG A 99 -11.16 -3.66 -9.45
CA ARG A 99 -12.28 -4.44 -9.97
C ARG A 99 -13.59 -3.72 -9.65
N LEU A 100 -14.34 -3.36 -10.69
CA LEU A 100 -15.63 -2.69 -10.57
C LEU A 100 -16.77 -3.72 -10.53
N SER A 101 -17.92 -3.32 -10.00
CA SER A 101 -19.10 -4.19 -9.87
C SER A 101 -19.68 -4.67 -11.21
N ASP A 102 -19.48 -3.92 -12.30
CA ASP A 102 -19.88 -4.31 -13.66
C ASP A 102 -18.93 -5.32 -14.32
N GLY A 103 -17.89 -5.75 -13.60
CA GLY A 103 -16.91 -6.69 -14.09
C GLY A 103 -15.79 -6.09 -14.95
N ARG A 104 -15.71 -4.76 -15.07
CA ARG A 104 -14.51 -4.12 -15.65
C ARG A 104 -13.35 -4.13 -14.65
N ILE A 105 -12.14 -4.08 -15.21
CA ILE A 105 -10.90 -3.93 -14.45
C ILE A 105 -10.20 -2.67 -14.92
N TRP A 106 -10.03 -1.71 -14.02
CA TRP A 106 -9.16 -0.57 -14.22
C TRP A 106 -7.74 -0.91 -13.78
N ARG A 107 -6.74 -0.40 -14.51
CA ARG A 107 -5.32 -0.53 -14.18
C ARG A 107 -4.66 0.83 -14.27
N VAL A 108 -3.75 1.10 -13.34
CA VAL A 108 -2.91 2.29 -13.41
C VAL A 108 -2.01 2.24 -14.64
N ASN A 109 -1.81 3.39 -15.28
CA ASN A 109 -0.79 3.54 -16.31
C ASN A 109 0.56 3.79 -15.63
N GLU A 110 1.49 2.85 -15.73
CA GLU A 110 2.78 2.89 -15.02
C GLU A 110 3.65 4.09 -15.43
N SER A 111 3.63 4.50 -16.70
CA SER A 111 4.39 5.66 -17.16
C SER A 111 3.83 6.98 -16.61
N VAL A 112 2.51 7.10 -16.51
CA VAL A 112 1.86 8.25 -15.87
C VAL A 112 2.16 8.25 -14.37
N LEU A 113 2.04 7.09 -13.72
CA LEU A 113 2.33 6.93 -12.30
C LEU A 113 3.77 7.34 -11.97
N ALA A 114 4.76 6.85 -12.71
CA ALA A 114 6.17 7.17 -12.47
C ALA A 114 6.41 8.70 -12.46
N ARG A 115 5.83 9.42 -13.43
CA ARG A 115 5.96 10.88 -13.51
C ARG A 115 5.27 11.59 -12.34
N GLU A 116 4.08 11.14 -11.95
CA GLU A 116 3.36 11.72 -10.81
C GLU A 116 4.08 11.45 -9.48
N LEU A 117 4.72 10.28 -9.32
CA LEU A 117 5.49 9.95 -8.14
C LEU A 117 6.75 10.82 -8.02
N LEU A 118 7.54 10.93 -9.09
CA LEU A 118 8.72 11.79 -9.11
C LEU A 118 8.39 13.27 -8.89
N ARG A 119 7.20 13.73 -9.34
CA ARG A 119 6.74 15.09 -9.06
C ARG A 119 6.43 15.30 -7.57
N ARG A 120 5.86 14.30 -6.91
CA ARG A 120 5.44 14.39 -5.49
C ARG A 120 6.57 14.15 -4.51
N VAL A 121 7.59 13.40 -4.91
CA VAL A 121 8.76 13.07 -4.09
C VAL A 121 10.02 13.39 -4.89
N PRO A 122 10.33 14.69 -5.07
CA PRO A 122 11.39 15.13 -5.98
C PRO A 122 12.80 14.71 -5.56
N ASN A 123 12.98 14.29 -4.30
CA ASN A 123 14.26 13.82 -3.77
C ASN A 123 14.59 12.38 -4.23
N LEU A 124 13.59 11.60 -4.67
CA LEU A 124 13.84 10.26 -5.20
C LEU A 124 14.30 10.38 -6.65
N GLU A 125 15.59 10.14 -6.91
CA GLU A 125 16.13 10.11 -8.28
C GLU A 125 15.66 8.86 -9.06
N LYS A 126 15.38 7.76 -8.36
CA LYS A 126 14.95 6.48 -8.93
C LYS A 126 13.85 5.85 -8.09
N LEU A 127 12.80 5.36 -8.76
CA LEU A 127 11.66 4.72 -8.07
C LEU A 127 11.86 3.22 -7.81
N GLY A 128 12.78 2.55 -8.51
CA GLY A 128 12.85 1.09 -8.52
C GLY A 128 11.65 0.44 -9.24
N PRO A 129 11.45 -0.87 -9.07
CA PRO A 129 10.31 -1.58 -9.64
C PRO A 129 8.99 -1.10 -9.04
N LEU A 130 8.09 -0.57 -9.87
CA LEU A 130 6.78 -0.14 -9.41
C LEU A 130 5.88 -1.32 -9.02
N VAL A 131 6.16 -2.52 -9.50
CA VAL A 131 5.36 -3.72 -9.17
C VAL A 131 6.22 -4.68 -8.35
N PRO A 132 6.34 -4.47 -7.03
CA PRO A 132 7.07 -5.39 -6.16
C PRO A 132 6.35 -6.74 -6.03
N GLU A 133 7.05 -7.72 -5.46
CA GLU A 133 6.49 -9.06 -5.26
C GLU A 133 5.21 -9.05 -4.40
N LYS A 134 4.34 -10.02 -4.65
CA LYS A 134 3.12 -10.20 -3.85
C LYS A 134 3.51 -10.84 -2.52
N ILE A 135 3.25 -10.18 -1.40
CA ILE A 135 3.28 -10.87 -0.11
C ILE A 135 2.11 -11.86 -0.09
N GLN A 136 2.37 -13.13 0.19
CA GLN A 136 1.32 -14.10 0.43
C GLN A 136 0.63 -13.78 1.76
N GLU A 137 -0.70 -13.60 1.73
CA GLU A 137 -1.52 -13.48 2.95
C GLU A 137 -1.41 -14.81 3.73
N GLY A 138 -0.60 -14.78 4.79
CA GLY A 138 -0.21 -15.96 5.58
C GLY A 138 1.17 -15.84 6.21
N ALA A 139 2.04 -14.97 5.69
CA ALA A 139 3.37 -14.69 6.27
C ALA A 139 3.35 -13.66 7.41
N ILE A 140 2.22 -13.02 7.68
CA ILE A 140 2.04 -12.06 8.77
C ILE A 140 1.30 -12.78 9.89
N LYS A 141 2.05 -13.31 10.86
CA LYS A 141 1.46 -13.80 12.11
C LYS A 141 1.00 -12.59 12.93
N ASN A 142 -0.24 -12.66 13.43
CA ASN A 142 -0.78 -11.74 14.44
C ASN A 142 0.05 -11.80 15.72
#